data_AF-A0A6B2T3A8-F1
#
_entry.id   AF-A0A6B2T3A8-F1
#
_cell.length_a   1.000
_cell.length_b   1.000
_cell.length_c   1.000
_cell.angle_alpha   90.00
_cell.angle_beta   90.00
_cell.angle_gamma   90.00
#
_symmetry.space_group_name_H-M   'P 1'
#
loop_
_entity.id
_entity.type
_entity.pdbx_description
1 polymer ?
#
loop_
_entity_poly.entity_id
_entity_poly.type
_entity_poly.pdbx_seq_one_letter_code
_entity_poly.pdbx_strand_id
1 'polypeptide(L)'
;MEILWFLFAVIMIGAVLGPVLLRRRGGIRQVAPGSPDAADPANYGFLRQEELDIRMPGPDTDLLEVLDLVQRTQEWKAASQLLAGTETHGERRWQRVQAFAGAASLELQQR
;
A
#
# COMPACT_ATOMS: atom_id res chain seq x y z
N MET A 1 8.25 -17.03 -48.12
CA MET A 1 7.07 -16.42 -47.49
C MET A 1 6.75 -17.01 -46.12
N GLU A 2 6.92 -18.32 -45.91
CA GLU A 2 6.69 -18.98 -44.61
C GLU A 2 7.57 -18.44 -43.47
N ILE A 3 8.81 -18.05 -43.77
CA ILE A 3 9.73 -17.52 -42.76
C ILE A 3 9.24 -16.20 -42.14
N LEU A 4 8.53 -15.38 -42.92
CA LEU A 4 7.94 -14.14 -42.43
C LEU A 4 6.77 -14.42 -41.47
N TRP A 5 5.95 -15.42 -41.78
CA TRP A 5 4.87 -15.87 -40.90
C TRP A 5 5.39 -16.47 -39.60
N PHE A 6 6.47 -17.25 -39.66
CA PHE A 6 7.13 -17.77 -38.47
C PHE A 6 7.70 -16.65 -37.58
N LEU A 7 8.40 -15.68 -38.17
CA LEU A 7 8.90 -14.50 -37.46
C LEU A 7 7.76 -13.70 -36.82
N PHE A 8 6.66 -13.52 -37.54
CA PHE A 8 5.49 -12.81 -37.03
C PHE A 8 4.87 -13.53 -35.83
N ALA A 9 4.75 -14.85 -35.88
CA ALA A 9 4.26 -15.66 -34.76
C ALA A 9 5.17 -15.53 -33.53
N VAL A 10 6.50 -15.57 -33.70
CA VAL A 10 7.46 -15.39 -32.59
C VAL A 10 7.34 -14.00 -31.96
N ILE A 11 7.20 -12.95 -32.77
CA ILE A 11 7.01 -11.57 -32.28
C ILE A 11 5.70 -11.45 -31.50
N MET A 12 4.60 -12.01 -32.01
CA MET A 12 3.30 -11.98 -31.33
C MET A 12 3.33 -12.74 -30.00
N ILE A 13 3.98 -13.91 -29.96
CA ILE A 13 4.19 -14.67 -28.73
C ILE A 13 5.01 -13.86 -27.72
N GLY A 14 6.11 -13.24 -28.16
CA GLY A 14 6.95 -12.38 -27.33
C GLY A 14 6.21 -11.13 -26.81
N ALA A 15 5.35 -10.52 -27.63
CA ALA A 15 4.56 -9.35 -27.25
C ALA A 15 3.50 -9.66 -26.20
N VAL A 16 2.87 -10.85 -26.26
CA VAL A 16 1.86 -11.28 -25.29
C VAL A 16 2.51 -11.76 -23.98
N LEU A 17 3.57 -12.57 -24.08
CA LEU A 17 4.22 -13.17 -22.91
C LEU A 17 5.21 -12.22 -22.22
N GLY A 18 5.90 -11.37 -22.98
CA GLY A 18 6.95 -10.48 -22.50
C GLY A 18 6.54 -9.61 -21.30
N PRO A 19 5.42 -8.86 -21.36
CA PRO A 19 4.98 -8.01 -20.24
C PRO A 19 4.70 -8.80 -18.96
N VAL A 20 4.13 -10.01 -19.07
CA VAL A 20 3.80 -10.86 -17.91
C VAL A 20 5.07 -11.41 -17.26
N LEU A 21 6.02 -11.87 -18.07
CA LEU A 21 7.30 -12.42 -17.60
C LEU A 21 8.22 -11.33 -17.02
N LEU A 22 8.24 -10.14 -17.61
CA LEU A 22 9.04 -9.01 -17.13
C LEU A 22 8.46 -8.41 -15.85
N ARG A 23 7.13 -8.30 -15.72
CA ARG A 23 6.47 -7.84 -14.48
C ARG A 23 6.77 -8.72 -13.28
N ARG A 24 6.96 -10.03 -13.47
CA ARG A 24 7.34 -10.97 -12.40
C ARG A 24 8.74 -10.75 -11.83
N ARG A 25 9.61 -10.03 -12.56
CA ARG A 25 11.01 -9.77 -12.15
C ARG A 25 11.18 -8.46 -11.38
N GLY A 26 10.27 -7.51 -11.53
CA GLY A 26 10.34 -6.17 -10.91
C GLY A 26 9.51 -6.00 -9.63
N GLY A 27 9.26 -7.07 -8.88
CA GLY A 27 8.55 -6.96 -7.59
C GLY A 27 9.43 -6.31 -6.52
N ILE A 28 8.83 -5.49 -5.65
CA ILE A 28 9.48 -4.98 -4.44
C ILE A 28 9.97 -6.19 -3.64
N ARG A 29 11.28 -6.38 -3.58
CA ARG A 29 11.92 -7.50 -2.87
C ARG A 29 12.86 -6.91 -1.84
N GLN A 30 12.82 -7.44 -0.63
CA GLN A 30 13.82 -7.09 0.38
C GLN A 30 15.19 -7.56 -0.12
N VAL A 31 16.10 -6.61 -0.27
CA VAL A 31 17.48 -6.86 -0.68
C VAL A 31 18.31 -7.15 0.56
N ALA A 32 19.35 -7.96 0.43
CA ALA A 32 20.26 -8.21 1.53
C ALA A 32 20.91 -6.88 2.00
N PRO A 33 21.16 -6.69 3.30
CA PRO A 33 21.83 -5.50 3.82
C PRO A 33 23.15 -5.25 3.09
N GLY A 34 23.38 -4.02 2.62
CA GLY A 34 24.60 -3.62 1.90
C GLY A 34 24.62 -3.92 0.39
N SER A 35 23.51 -4.40 -0.19
CA SER A 35 23.41 -4.54 -1.64
C SER A 35 23.52 -3.16 -2.35
N PRO A 36 24.32 -3.02 -3.42
CA PRO A 36 24.40 -1.77 -4.18
C PRO A 36 23.09 -1.42 -4.91
N ASP A 37 22.20 -2.40 -5.08
CA ASP A 37 20.86 -2.25 -5.68
C ASP A 37 19.77 -2.04 -4.60
N ALA A 38 20.13 -2.01 -3.32
CA ALA A 38 19.22 -1.56 -2.29
C ALA A 38 19.04 -0.04 -2.44
N ALA A 39 17.81 0.40 -2.63
CA ALA A 39 17.47 1.80 -2.44
C ALA A 39 17.74 2.14 -0.97
N ASP A 40 18.91 2.71 -0.69
CA ASP A 40 19.27 3.15 0.64
C ASP A 40 18.33 4.29 1.05
N PRO A 41 17.50 4.11 2.09
CA PRO A 41 16.59 5.14 2.57
C PRO A 41 17.29 6.48 2.82
N ALA A 42 18.55 6.43 3.27
CA ALA A 42 19.35 7.62 3.55
C ALA A 42 19.63 8.46 2.29
N ASN A 43 19.74 7.83 1.11
CA ASN A 43 19.96 8.53 -0.16
C ASN A 43 18.72 9.31 -0.64
N TYR A 44 17.54 9.01 -0.11
CA TYR A 44 16.27 9.65 -0.48
C TYR A 44 15.61 10.41 0.69
N GLY A 45 16.35 10.65 1.78
CA GLY A 45 15.88 11.44 2.92
C GLY A 45 14.99 10.70 3.92
N PHE A 46 14.94 9.38 3.88
CA PHE A 46 14.24 8.55 4.87
C PHE A 46 15.21 7.95 5.89
N LEU A 47 14.75 7.76 7.13
CA LEU A 47 15.50 7.07 8.17
C LEU A 47 15.58 5.57 7.89
N ARG A 48 16.68 4.93 8.29
CA ARG A 48 16.76 3.47 8.26
C ARG A 48 15.81 2.87 9.28
N GLN A 49 15.32 1.66 9.01
CA GLN A 49 14.36 0.99 9.90
C GLN A 49 14.89 0.84 11.33
N GLU A 50 16.18 0.57 11.49
CA GLU A 50 16.88 0.47 12.78
C GLU A 50 17.00 1.79 13.55
N GLU A 51 16.80 2.92 12.86
CA GLU A 51 16.83 4.28 13.43
C GLU A 51 15.41 4.82 13.67
N LEU A 52 14.36 4.11 13.23
CA LEU A 52 12.98 4.45 13.56
C LEU A 52 12.76 4.25 15.06
N ASP A 53 12.31 5.30 15.74
CA ASP A 53 12.03 5.23 17.18
C ASP A 53 10.94 4.19 17.46
N ILE A 54 11.31 3.13 18.19
CA ILE A 54 10.42 2.05 18.63
C ILE A 54 9.34 2.59 19.59
N ARG A 55 9.53 3.79 20.15
CA ARG A 55 8.54 4.50 20.96
C ARG A 55 7.50 5.23 20.13
N MET A 56 7.44 5.00 18.82
CA MET A 56 6.27 5.43 18.05
C MET A 56 5.01 4.97 18.80
N PRO A 57 4.06 5.88 19.03
CA PRO A 57 2.82 5.51 19.69
C PRO A 57 2.25 4.30 18.96
N GLY A 58 1.88 3.27 19.72
CA GLY A 58 1.27 2.07 19.17
C GLY A 58 0.05 2.41 18.32
N PRO A 59 -0.45 1.45 17.53
CA PRO A 59 -1.61 1.68 16.67
C PRO A 59 -2.78 2.26 17.48
N ASP A 60 -3.54 3.15 16.85
CA ASP A 60 -4.75 3.74 17.43
C ASP A 60 -5.81 2.63 17.60
N THR A 61 -5.83 1.99 18.77
CA THR A 61 -6.67 0.81 19.05
C THR A 61 -8.14 1.11 18.82
N ASP A 62 -8.62 2.28 19.27
CA ASP A 62 -10.01 2.69 19.09
C ASP A 62 -10.37 2.79 17.60
N LEU A 63 -9.46 3.34 16.78
CA LEU A 63 -9.66 3.44 15.34
C LEU A 63 -9.74 2.04 14.70
N LEU A 64 -8.87 1.11 15.11
CA LEU A 64 -8.88 -0.24 14.57
C LEU A 64 -10.15 -1.01 14.93
N GLU A 65 -10.61 -0.90 16.18
CA GLU A 65 -11.87 -1.54 16.62
C GLU A 65 -13.08 -0.97 15.87
N VAL A 66 -13.13 0.34 15.69
CA VAL A 66 -14.22 1.00 14.94
C VAL A 66 -14.16 0.63 13.46
N LEU A 67 -12.97 0.51 12.85
CA LEU A 67 -12.83 0.05 11.47
C LEU A 67 -13.34 -1.39 11.29
N ASP A 68 -13.00 -2.32 12.19
CA ASP A 68 -13.52 -3.70 12.14
C ASP A 68 -15.05 -3.72 12.29
N LEU A 69 -15.60 -2.91 13.19
CA LEU A 69 -17.05 -2.79 13.38
C LEU A 69 -17.73 -2.25 12.12
N VAL A 70 -17.24 -1.14 11.55
CA VAL A 70 -17.79 -0.53 10.34
C VAL A 70 -17.69 -1.48 9.16
N GLN A 71 -16.57 -2.19 9.00
CA GLN A 71 -16.40 -3.16 7.91
C GLN A 71 -17.45 -4.28 7.99
N ARG A 72 -17.70 -4.82 9.19
CA ARG A 72 -18.66 -5.93 9.41
C ARG A 72 -20.12 -5.50 9.31
N THR A 73 -20.46 -4.32 9.82
CA THR A 73 -21.85 -3.86 9.97
C THR A 73 -22.29 -2.86 8.90
N GLN A 74 -21.33 -2.22 8.22
CA GLN A 74 -21.52 -1.08 7.33
C GLN A 74 -22.18 0.12 8.03
N GLU A 75 -22.14 0.18 9.37
CA GLU A 75 -22.72 1.26 10.17
C GLU A 75 -21.69 2.35 10.51
N TRP A 76 -21.82 3.52 9.88
CA TRP A 76 -20.89 4.65 10.04
C TRP A 76 -21.00 5.42 11.36
N LYS A 77 -21.99 5.09 12.20
CA LYS A 77 -22.28 5.81 13.45
C LYS A 77 -21.13 5.69 14.46
N ALA A 78 -20.46 4.56 14.51
CA ALA A 78 -19.31 4.38 15.40
C ALA A 78 -18.12 5.27 14.98
N ALA A 79 -17.88 5.40 13.67
CA ALA A 79 -16.85 6.31 13.14
C ALA A 79 -17.15 7.78 13.46
N SER A 80 -18.41 8.22 13.31
CA SER A 80 -18.78 9.60 13.64
C SER A 80 -18.66 9.91 15.13
N GLN A 81 -19.00 8.95 16.02
CA GLN A 81 -18.80 9.09 17.46
C GLN A 81 -17.31 9.15 17.85
N LEU A 82 -16.48 8.31 17.23
CA LEU A 82 -15.03 8.33 17.47
C LEU A 82 -14.41 9.69 17.09
N LEU A 83 -14.86 10.28 15.99
CA LEU A 83 -14.40 11.60 15.54
C LEU A 83 -14.95 12.73 16.41
N ALA A 84 -16.17 12.61 16.94
CA ALA A 84 -16.76 13.60 17.85
C ALA A 84 -15.98 13.74 19.17
N GLY A 85 -15.32 12.67 19.63
CA GLY A 85 -14.45 12.68 20.81
C GLY A 85 -13.08 13.32 20.61
N THR A 86 -12.79 13.89 19.43
CA THR A 86 -11.48 14.49 19.10
C THR A 86 -11.57 16.00 18.92
N GLU A 87 -10.47 16.70 19.22
CA GLU A 87 -10.36 18.14 19.01
C GLU A 87 -10.55 18.52 17.54
N THR A 88 -11.23 19.63 17.27
CA THR A 88 -11.61 20.05 15.91
C THR A 88 -10.43 20.28 14.97
N HIS A 89 -9.31 20.79 15.50
CA HIS A 89 -8.08 21.03 14.74
C HIS A 89 -6.93 20.14 15.23
N GLY A 90 -7.25 19.04 15.91
CA GLY A 90 -6.25 18.10 16.40
C GLY A 90 -5.71 17.22 15.28
N GLU A 91 -4.40 17.04 15.24
CA GLU A 91 -3.69 16.16 14.31
C GLU A 91 -4.29 14.73 14.32
N ARG A 92 -4.64 14.21 15.50
CA ARG A 92 -5.27 12.89 15.66
C ARG A 92 -6.59 12.77 14.91
N ARG A 93 -7.40 13.83 14.87
CA ARG A 93 -8.68 13.83 14.13
C ARG A 93 -8.43 13.69 12.65
N TRP A 94 -7.45 14.45 12.12
CA TRP A 94 -7.08 14.39 10.72
C TRP A 94 -6.55 13.00 10.32
N GLN A 95 -5.68 12.42 11.13
CA GLN A 95 -5.16 11.07 10.94
C GLN A 95 -6.28 10.02 10.90
N ARG A 96 -7.24 10.08 11.83
CA ARG A 96 -8.41 9.17 11.85
C ARG A 96 -9.28 9.34 10.60
N VAL A 97 -9.56 10.57 10.17
CA VAL A 97 -10.35 10.83 8.94
C VAL A 97 -9.64 10.25 7.71
N GLN A 98 -8.33 10.48 7.58
CA GLN A 98 -7.54 9.95 6.47
C GLN A 98 -7.52 8.42 6.48
N ALA A 99 -7.41 7.79 7.65
CA ALA A 99 -7.47 6.34 7.78
C ALA A 99 -8.83 5.77 7.36
N PHE A 100 -9.94 6.37 7.79
CA PHE A 100 -11.28 5.95 7.35
C PHE A 100 -11.46 6.08 5.83
N ALA A 101 -11.03 7.20 5.24
CA ALA A 101 -11.10 7.41 3.80
C ALA A 101 -10.24 6.41 3.03
N GLY A 102 -9.04 6.11 3.52
CA GLY A 102 -8.14 5.11 2.95
C GLY A 102 -8.72 3.70 2.99
N ALA A 103 -9.28 3.31 4.15
CA ALA A 103 -9.93 2.01 4.31
C ALA A 103 -11.14 1.85 3.37
N ALA A 104 -12.00 2.88 3.28
CA ALA A 104 -13.14 2.86 2.36
C ALA A 104 -12.72 2.80 0.89
N SER A 105 -11.67 3.54 0.49
CA SER A 105 -11.13 3.49 -0.87
C SER A 105 -10.59 2.10 -1.23
N LEU A 106 -9.91 1.45 -0.27
CA LEU A 106 -9.39 0.09 -0.45
C LEU A 106 -10.54 -0.93 -0.58
N GLU A 107 -11.59 -0.80 0.24
CA GLU A 107 -12.77 -1.66 0.16
C GLU A 107 -13.47 -1.51 -1.20
N LEU A 108 -13.63 -0.27 -1.68
CA LEU A 108 -14.21 -0.01 -3.01
C LEU A 108 -13.39 -0.62 -4.15
N GLN A 109 -12.06 -0.65 -4.03
CA GLN A 109 -11.19 -1.29 -5.02
C GLN A 109 -11.31 -2.83 -5.03
N GLN A 110 -11.63 -3.43 -3.90
CA GLN A 110 -11.74 -4.89 -3.75
C GLN A 110 -13.10 -5.46 -4.16
N ARG A 111 -14.09 -4.59 -4.41
CA ARG A 111 -15.39 -4.95 -4.99
C ARG A 111 -15.30 -5.13 -6.49
#